data_AF-A0A1F4GI29-F1
#
_entry.id   AF-A0A1F4GI29-F1
#
_cell.length_a   1.000
_cell.length_b   1.000
_cell.length_c   1.000
_cell.angle_alpha   90.00
_cell.angle_beta   90.00
_cell.angle_gamma   90.00
#
_symmetry.space_group_name_H-M   'P 1'
#
loop_
_entity.id
_entity.type
_entity.pdbx_description
1 polymer ?
#
loop_
_entity_poly.entity_id
_entity_poly.type
_entity_poly.pdbx_seq_one_letter_code
_entity_poly.pdbx_strand_id
1 'polypeptide(L)'
;MQSAGTVNVTPLTDLIVAKLAGQSPASWFNSVSGSQLAAITTANISAALGVVNSVLASLPGQPALPNGFNPISSSFTADQTDPGDVVLDDYATALASAGMTRDEASNAVATGATTLTDEVQGVYVIAPNVENAAELQGSLARRSTGAVTLTIPDSRPGQGTKTLTASNGDGNGWTTGVTSNGGFNGYLSFLGNRVGQVCVPGTYEWDFDDGRRSEYVYVSNELTEVTDFAEIAGKQFTQYVACAYRNIQMSDVTAVGYTGTYTDPLSGQSSTSAWTWSGNVNFPGLYTGPFTPNVKVFRYSAGGTTTHVLVYNYTPSSVHIAISN
;
A
#
# COMPACT_ATOMS: atom_id res chain seq x y z
N MET A 1 -11.39 -23.32 -46.82
CA MET A 1 -10.51 -22.23 -46.36
C MET A 1 -10.82 -22.02 -44.89
N GLN A 2 -9.93 -22.43 -43.98
CA GLN A 2 -10.08 -22.04 -42.57
C GLN A 2 -9.87 -20.53 -42.50
N SER A 3 -10.86 -19.81 -41.96
CA SER A 3 -10.66 -18.43 -41.53
C SER A 3 -9.45 -18.41 -40.61
N ALA A 4 -8.54 -17.46 -40.80
CA ALA A 4 -7.61 -17.13 -39.72
C ALA A 4 -8.48 -16.80 -38.49
N GLY A 5 -8.35 -17.58 -37.43
CA GLY A 5 -9.02 -17.26 -36.17
C GLY A 5 -8.44 -15.98 -35.57
N THR A 6 -9.14 -15.37 -34.62
CA THR A 6 -8.55 -14.29 -33.82
C THR A 6 -7.40 -14.84 -32.99
N VAL A 7 -6.23 -14.23 -33.11
CA VAL A 7 -5.06 -14.49 -32.26
C VAL A 7 -4.69 -13.17 -31.59
N ASN A 8 -4.83 -13.15 -30.27
CA ASN A 8 -4.39 -12.00 -29.49
C ASN A 8 -2.90 -12.15 -29.17
N VAL A 9 -2.13 -11.08 -29.36
CA VAL A 9 -0.73 -10.99 -28.91
C VAL A 9 -0.69 -9.88 -27.87
N THR A 10 -0.86 -10.26 -26.62
CA THR A 10 -1.00 -9.37 -25.46
C THR A 10 -0.07 -9.80 -24.32
N PRO A 11 0.16 -8.93 -23.32
CA PRO A 11 0.90 -9.31 -22.12
C PRO A 11 0.34 -10.55 -21.39
N LEU A 12 -0.97 -10.84 -21.50
CA LEU A 12 -1.55 -12.05 -20.91
C LEU A 12 -1.20 -13.30 -21.70
N THR A 13 -1.17 -13.23 -23.03
CA THR A 13 -0.70 -14.35 -23.86
C THR A 13 0.81 -14.58 -23.71
N ASP A 14 1.59 -13.53 -23.42
CA ASP A 14 3.02 -13.67 -23.11
C ASP A 14 3.25 -14.51 -21.84
N LEU A 15 2.41 -14.34 -20.79
CA LEU A 15 2.47 -15.20 -19.60
C LEU A 15 2.14 -16.65 -19.91
N ILE A 16 1.17 -16.90 -20.80
CA ILE A 16 0.82 -18.25 -21.27
C ILE A 16 2.03 -18.88 -21.98
N VAL A 17 2.65 -18.14 -22.91
CA VAL A 17 3.84 -18.58 -23.63
C VAL A 17 5.00 -18.84 -22.66
N ALA A 18 5.26 -17.92 -21.72
CA ALA A 18 6.29 -18.06 -20.72
C ALA A 18 6.12 -19.36 -19.90
N LYS A 19 4.88 -19.64 -19.45
CA LYS A 19 4.58 -20.86 -18.70
C LYS A 19 4.76 -22.13 -19.54
N LEU A 20 4.31 -22.12 -20.79
CA LEU A 20 4.43 -23.26 -21.70
C LEU A 20 5.89 -23.54 -22.08
N ALA A 21 6.65 -22.47 -22.31
CA ALA A 21 8.02 -22.54 -22.80
C ALA A 21 9.05 -22.80 -21.68
N GLY A 22 8.73 -22.46 -20.43
CA GLY A 22 9.68 -22.51 -19.31
C GLY A 22 10.82 -21.49 -19.43
N GLN A 23 10.66 -20.48 -20.30
CA GLN A 23 11.64 -19.42 -20.57
C GLN A 23 10.92 -18.18 -21.11
N SER A 24 11.61 -17.04 -21.21
CA SER A 24 10.99 -15.80 -21.71
C SER A 24 10.46 -15.97 -23.15
N PRO A 25 9.32 -15.36 -23.51
CA PRO A 25 8.75 -15.47 -24.85
C PRO A 25 9.75 -15.10 -25.95
N ALA A 26 10.52 -14.01 -25.75
CA ALA A 26 11.56 -13.60 -26.69
C ALA A 26 12.64 -14.68 -26.92
N SER A 27 13.09 -15.36 -25.87
CA SER A 27 14.06 -16.45 -26.00
C SER A 27 13.45 -17.66 -26.69
N TRP A 28 12.18 -17.97 -26.39
CA TRP A 28 11.46 -19.09 -26.99
C TRP A 28 11.21 -18.93 -28.47
N PHE A 29 10.74 -17.77 -28.93
CA PHE A 29 10.55 -17.53 -30.36
C PHE A 29 11.86 -17.64 -31.15
N ASN A 30 12.99 -17.30 -30.55
CA ASN A 30 14.32 -17.43 -31.18
C ASN A 30 14.88 -18.85 -31.20
N SER A 31 14.35 -19.77 -30.37
CA SER A 31 14.92 -21.11 -30.17
C SER A 31 13.93 -22.25 -30.40
N VAL A 32 12.72 -21.97 -30.88
CA VAL A 32 11.63 -22.94 -30.92
C VAL A 32 11.98 -24.14 -31.80
N SER A 33 11.80 -25.34 -31.25
CA SER A 33 12.01 -26.62 -31.94
C SER A 33 10.70 -27.39 -32.09
N GLY A 34 10.67 -28.37 -33.00
CA GLY A 34 9.49 -29.22 -33.20
C GLY A 34 9.04 -29.96 -31.93
N SER A 35 9.98 -30.32 -31.05
CA SER A 35 9.68 -30.95 -29.76
C SER A 35 8.95 -29.99 -28.79
N GLN A 36 9.31 -28.71 -28.81
CA GLN A 36 8.66 -27.67 -28.01
C GLN A 36 7.26 -27.34 -28.55
N LEU A 37 7.08 -27.35 -29.87
CA LEU A 37 5.76 -27.20 -30.48
C LEU A 37 4.83 -28.38 -30.14
N ALA A 38 5.36 -29.60 -30.12
CA ALA A 38 4.59 -30.80 -29.74
C ALA A 38 4.11 -30.78 -28.27
N ALA A 39 4.78 -30.02 -27.40
CA ALA A 39 4.37 -29.83 -26.02
C ALA A 39 3.18 -28.86 -25.86
N ILE A 40 2.78 -28.13 -26.92
CA ILE A 40 1.62 -27.24 -26.90
C ILE A 40 0.35 -28.09 -27.09
N THR A 41 -0.17 -28.60 -25.98
CA THR A 41 -1.41 -29.39 -25.93
C THR A 41 -2.54 -28.58 -25.28
N THR A 42 -3.79 -28.93 -25.53
CA THR A 42 -4.95 -28.30 -24.86
C THR A 42 -4.85 -28.37 -23.34
N ALA A 43 -4.34 -29.49 -22.80
CA ALA A 43 -4.12 -29.66 -21.36
C ALA A 43 -3.07 -28.67 -20.83
N ASN A 44 -1.95 -28.53 -21.53
CA ASN A 44 -0.88 -27.60 -21.13
C ASN A 44 -1.30 -26.13 -21.28
N ILE A 45 -2.08 -25.79 -22.32
CA ILE A 45 -2.67 -24.46 -22.48
C ILE A 45 -3.63 -24.16 -21.33
N SER A 46 -4.50 -25.12 -20.96
CA SER A 46 -5.43 -24.96 -19.84
C SER A 46 -4.70 -24.79 -18.51
N ALA A 47 -3.62 -25.54 -18.28
CA ALA A 47 -2.78 -25.38 -17.09
C ALA A 47 -2.09 -24.00 -17.06
N ALA A 48 -1.58 -23.53 -18.20
CA ALA A 48 -0.99 -22.20 -18.32
C ALA A 48 -2.01 -21.08 -18.08
N LEU A 49 -3.23 -21.23 -18.60
CA LEU A 49 -4.33 -20.31 -18.32
C LEU A 49 -4.71 -20.31 -16.82
N GLY A 50 -4.67 -21.48 -16.17
CA GLY A 50 -4.82 -21.57 -14.71
C GLY A 50 -3.77 -20.74 -13.97
N VAL A 51 -2.51 -20.82 -14.39
CA VAL A 51 -1.41 -20.01 -13.83
C VAL A 51 -1.65 -18.51 -14.07
N VAL A 52 -2.09 -18.10 -15.26
CA VAL A 52 -2.41 -16.68 -15.52
C VAL A 52 -3.49 -16.18 -14.57
N ASN A 53 -4.56 -16.94 -14.35
CA ASN A 53 -5.60 -16.56 -13.39
C ASN A 53 -5.05 -16.42 -11.96
N SER A 54 -4.21 -17.37 -11.51
CA SER A 54 -3.58 -17.29 -10.19
C SER A 54 -2.63 -16.10 -10.06
N VAL A 55 -1.87 -15.79 -11.12
CA VAL A 55 -1.00 -14.62 -11.17
C VAL A 55 -1.80 -13.33 -11.05
N LEU A 56 -2.86 -13.16 -11.85
CA LEU A 56 -3.73 -11.99 -11.80
C LEU A 56 -4.36 -11.80 -10.41
N ALA A 57 -4.90 -12.87 -9.83
CA ALA A 57 -5.48 -12.83 -8.49
C ALA A 57 -4.46 -12.53 -7.37
N SER A 58 -3.17 -12.79 -7.62
CA SER A 58 -2.08 -12.52 -6.67
C SER A 58 -1.52 -11.10 -6.74
N LEU A 59 -2.00 -10.24 -7.64
CA LEU A 59 -1.48 -8.88 -7.80
C LEU A 59 -2.35 -7.83 -7.09
N PRO A 60 -1.79 -6.64 -6.76
CA PRO A 60 -2.56 -5.48 -6.31
C PRO A 60 -3.80 -5.18 -7.16
N GLY A 61 -4.94 -4.94 -6.50
CA GLY A 61 -6.22 -4.73 -7.17
C GLY A 61 -6.89 -6.02 -7.68
N GLN A 62 -6.23 -7.17 -7.56
CA GLN A 62 -6.71 -8.50 -7.94
C GLN A 62 -7.41 -8.52 -9.31
N PRO A 63 -6.73 -8.11 -10.41
CA PRO A 63 -7.33 -8.19 -11.74
C PRO A 63 -7.89 -9.59 -12.01
N ALA A 64 -8.96 -9.65 -12.79
CA ALA A 64 -9.59 -10.92 -13.15
C ALA A 64 -10.00 -10.90 -14.62
N LEU A 65 -9.88 -12.05 -15.28
CA LEU A 65 -10.42 -12.20 -16.63
C LEU A 65 -11.94 -12.02 -16.60
N PRO A 66 -12.53 -11.30 -17.58
CA PRO A 66 -13.97 -11.25 -17.72
C PRO A 66 -14.57 -12.65 -17.91
N ASN A 67 -15.82 -12.85 -17.46
CA ASN A 67 -16.46 -14.16 -17.56
C ASN A 67 -16.53 -14.65 -19.02
N GLY A 68 -16.01 -15.85 -19.27
CA GLY A 68 -15.95 -16.45 -20.60
C GLY A 68 -14.91 -15.85 -21.55
N PHE A 69 -14.12 -14.88 -21.10
CA PHE A 69 -13.01 -14.32 -21.89
C PHE A 69 -11.83 -15.30 -21.91
N ASN A 70 -11.38 -15.65 -23.11
CA ASN A 70 -10.17 -16.40 -23.35
C ASN A 70 -9.10 -15.47 -23.92
N PRO A 71 -8.00 -15.20 -23.19
CA PRO A 71 -6.93 -14.32 -23.64
C PRO A 71 -6.35 -14.67 -25.00
N ILE A 72 -6.45 -15.94 -25.44
CA ILE A 72 -5.90 -16.42 -26.72
C ILE A 72 -6.83 -16.08 -27.89
N SER A 73 -8.15 -16.26 -27.72
CA SER A 73 -9.09 -16.39 -28.84
C SER A 73 -10.31 -15.48 -28.79
N SER A 74 -10.62 -14.88 -27.64
CA SER A 74 -11.74 -13.95 -27.54
C SER A 74 -11.38 -12.65 -28.26
N SER A 75 -12.26 -12.19 -29.15
CA SER A 75 -12.14 -10.87 -29.76
C SER A 75 -12.36 -9.78 -28.72
N PHE A 76 -11.56 -8.72 -28.79
CA PHE A 76 -11.76 -7.49 -28.02
C PHE A 76 -11.28 -6.28 -28.83
N THR A 77 -11.70 -5.08 -28.45
CA THR A 77 -11.23 -3.81 -29.02
C THR A 77 -10.34 -3.08 -28.02
N ALA A 78 -9.18 -2.58 -28.46
CA ALA A 78 -8.29 -1.79 -27.61
C ALA A 78 -8.78 -0.33 -27.52
N ASP A 79 -9.80 -0.08 -26.69
CA ASP A 79 -10.47 1.23 -26.55
C ASP A 79 -10.74 1.67 -25.09
N GLN A 80 -10.14 0.99 -24.11
CA GLN A 80 -10.31 1.20 -22.66
C GLN A 80 -11.72 0.93 -22.11
N THR A 81 -12.66 0.49 -22.94
CA THR A 81 -14.05 0.20 -22.55
C THR A 81 -14.43 -1.26 -22.76
N ASP A 82 -13.77 -1.96 -23.68
CA ASP A 82 -13.91 -3.39 -23.85
C ASP A 82 -13.37 -4.14 -22.61
N PRO A 83 -14.13 -5.07 -22.01
CA PRO A 83 -13.66 -5.83 -20.85
C PRO A 83 -12.32 -6.55 -21.07
N GLY A 84 -12.02 -6.97 -22.30
CA GLY A 84 -10.74 -7.58 -22.66
C GLY A 84 -9.57 -6.60 -22.67
N ASP A 85 -9.80 -5.32 -22.96
CA ASP A 85 -8.78 -4.27 -22.86
C ASP A 85 -8.63 -3.75 -21.43
N VAL A 86 -9.75 -3.58 -20.73
CA VAL A 86 -9.78 -3.17 -19.31
C VAL A 86 -8.92 -4.10 -18.46
N VAL A 87 -9.00 -5.42 -18.65
CA VAL A 87 -8.15 -6.35 -17.88
C VAL A 87 -6.65 -6.22 -18.20
N LEU A 88 -6.28 -5.76 -19.40
CA LEU A 88 -4.89 -5.49 -19.77
C LEU A 88 -4.37 -4.22 -19.06
N ASP A 89 -5.20 -3.19 -18.97
CA ASP A 89 -4.92 -1.96 -18.24
C ASP A 89 -4.85 -2.22 -16.72
N ASP A 90 -5.76 -3.03 -16.19
CA ASP A 90 -5.74 -3.47 -14.79
C ASP A 90 -4.47 -4.26 -14.49
N TYR A 91 -4.08 -5.20 -15.37
CA TYR A 91 -2.83 -5.95 -15.21
C TYR A 91 -1.60 -5.04 -15.22
N ALA A 92 -1.55 -4.06 -16.13
CA ALA A 92 -0.45 -3.09 -16.18
C ALA A 92 -0.38 -2.24 -14.91
N THR A 93 -1.53 -1.76 -14.43
CA THR A 93 -1.66 -0.99 -13.18
C THR A 93 -1.24 -1.81 -11.96
N ALA A 94 -1.62 -3.08 -11.92
CA ALA A 94 -1.31 -4.02 -10.85
C ALA A 94 0.20 -4.33 -10.78
N LEU A 95 0.85 -4.54 -11.93
CA LEU A 95 2.30 -4.71 -12.00
C LEU A 95 3.06 -3.46 -11.53
N ALA A 96 2.64 -2.28 -11.99
CA ALA A 96 3.23 -1.01 -11.55
C ALA A 96 3.09 -0.84 -10.03
N SER A 97 1.92 -1.19 -9.49
CA SER A 97 1.65 -1.14 -8.05
C SER A 97 2.46 -2.15 -7.24
N ALA A 98 2.81 -3.29 -7.82
CA ALA A 98 3.72 -4.27 -7.23
C ALA A 98 5.21 -3.87 -7.35
N GLY A 99 5.54 -2.81 -8.11
CA GLY A 99 6.91 -2.46 -8.44
C GLY A 99 7.57 -3.53 -9.32
N MET A 100 6.81 -4.08 -10.27
CA MET A 100 7.24 -5.11 -11.20
C MET A 100 7.08 -4.65 -12.65
N THR A 101 8.03 -5.04 -13.49
CA THR A 101 7.93 -4.92 -14.95
C THR A 101 7.25 -6.15 -15.55
N ARG A 102 6.76 -6.03 -16.79
CA ARG A 102 6.18 -7.15 -17.55
C ARG A 102 7.19 -8.28 -17.79
N ASP A 103 8.45 -7.93 -17.99
CA ASP A 103 9.53 -8.90 -18.22
C ASP A 103 9.86 -9.68 -16.95
N GLU A 104 9.91 -9.02 -15.79
CA GLU A 104 10.07 -9.69 -14.50
C GLU A 104 8.93 -10.66 -14.21
N ALA A 105 7.68 -10.25 -14.47
CA ALA A 105 6.51 -11.10 -14.33
C ALA A 105 6.59 -12.34 -15.24
N SER A 106 6.93 -12.14 -16.51
CA SER A 106 7.07 -13.23 -17.49
C SER A 106 8.19 -14.20 -17.11
N ASN A 107 9.34 -13.68 -16.66
CA ASN A 107 10.47 -14.49 -16.21
C ASN A 107 10.14 -15.30 -14.94
N ALA A 108 9.41 -14.71 -13.99
CA ALA A 108 8.96 -15.43 -12.80
C ALA A 108 8.03 -16.60 -13.19
N VAL A 109 7.05 -16.36 -14.06
CA VAL A 109 6.14 -17.42 -14.53
C VAL A 109 6.87 -18.51 -15.31
N ALA A 110 7.80 -18.12 -16.18
CA ALA A 110 8.67 -19.04 -16.92
C ALA A 110 9.49 -19.95 -15.98
N THR A 111 9.99 -19.41 -14.88
CA THR A 111 10.76 -20.15 -13.88
C THR A 111 9.89 -20.90 -12.85
N GLY A 112 8.57 -20.89 -13.04
CA GLY A 112 7.64 -21.75 -12.32
C GLY A 112 6.72 -21.06 -11.32
N ALA A 113 6.81 -19.73 -11.18
CA ALA A 113 5.93 -18.99 -10.28
C ALA A 113 4.45 -19.14 -10.67
N THR A 114 3.59 -19.39 -9.68
CA THR A 114 2.13 -19.43 -9.82
C THR A 114 1.45 -18.21 -9.21
N THR A 115 2.19 -17.44 -8.42
CA THR A 115 1.84 -16.14 -7.85
C THR A 115 3.03 -15.20 -8.06
N LEU A 116 2.78 -13.90 -8.23
CA LEU A 116 3.85 -12.90 -8.33
C LEU A 116 4.09 -12.18 -7.01
N THR A 117 3.04 -12.11 -6.17
CA THR A 117 3.14 -11.53 -4.83
C THR A 117 2.40 -12.42 -3.82
N ASP A 118 2.89 -12.45 -2.58
CA ASP A 118 2.37 -13.32 -1.51
C ASP A 118 1.40 -12.60 -0.57
N GLU A 119 1.34 -11.27 -0.65
CA GLU A 119 0.57 -10.42 0.23
C GLU A 119 0.13 -9.22 -0.58
N VAL A 120 -1.16 -9.15 -0.88
CA VAL A 120 -1.83 -8.00 -1.48
C VAL A 120 -2.84 -7.48 -0.48
N GLN A 121 -2.59 -6.31 0.07
CA GLN A 121 -3.50 -5.66 1.00
C GLN A 121 -3.89 -4.28 0.50
N GLY A 122 -5.12 -3.88 0.82
CA GLY A 122 -5.54 -2.48 0.79
C GLY A 122 -4.89 -1.72 1.94
N VAL A 123 -4.47 -0.49 1.70
CA VAL A 123 -3.92 0.39 2.74
C VAL A 123 -4.82 1.61 2.86
N TYR A 124 -5.19 1.99 4.07
CA TYR A 124 -5.89 3.23 4.36
C TYR A 124 -4.91 4.40 4.31
N VAL A 125 -5.22 5.41 3.51
CA VAL A 125 -4.46 6.65 3.48
C VAL A 125 -5.31 7.76 4.07
N ILE A 126 -4.75 8.48 5.05
CA ILE A 126 -5.42 9.53 5.80
C ILE A 126 -4.71 10.86 5.51
N ALA A 127 -5.47 11.85 5.04
CA ALA A 127 -5.00 13.20 4.76
C ALA A 127 -5.42 14.22 5.85
N PRO A 128 -4.68 15.33 6.03
CA PRO A 128 -4.88 16.30 7.12
C PRO A 128 -6.24 17.00 7.20
N ASN A 129 -6.95 17.18 6.08
CA ASN A 129 -7.95 18.23 5.95
C ASN A 129 -9.30 17.81 5.36
N VAL A 130 -9.64 16.53 5.46
CA VAL A 130 -10.91 16.04 4.94
C VAL A 130 -11.83 15.88 6.14
N GLU A 131 -12.91 16.67 6.20
CA GLU A 131 -14.00 16.53 7.21
C GLU A 131 -14.51 15.10 7.34
N ASN A 132 -14.21 14.25 6.35
CA ASN A 132 -14.24 12.80 6.42
C ASN A 132 -12.89 12.32 5.92
N ALA A 133 -11.99 11.80 6.77
CA ALA A 133 -10.75 11.15 6.32
C ALA A 133 -11.09 10.20 5.15
N ALA A 134 -10.87 10.64 3.92
CA ALA A 134 -11.27 9.87 2.77
C ALA A 134 -10.26 8.75 2.65
N GLU A 135 -10.72 7.52 2.89
CA GLU A 135 -9.94 6.32 2.68
C GLU A 135 -9.53 6.25 1.21
N LEU A 136 -8.34 6.74 0.87
CA LEU A 136 -7.76 6.43 -0.42
C LEU A 136 -7.16 5.03 -0.28
N GLN A 137 -7.67 4.11 -1.10
CA GLN A 137 -7.16 2.75 -1.15
C GLN A 137 -5.76 2.77 -1.79
N GLY A 138 -4.73 2.53 -0.97
CA GLY A 138 -3.40 2.15 -1.41
C GLY A 138 -3.28 0.63 -1.57
N SER A 139 -2.14 0.17 -2.07
CA SER A 139 -1.83 -1.25 -2.15
C SER A 139 -0.44 -1.55 -1.62
N LEU A 140 -0.29 -2.77 -1.15
CA LEU A 140 0.93 -3.27 -0.58
C LEU A 140 1.17 -4.67 -1.13
N ALA A 141 2.33 -4.88 -1.75
CA ALA A 141 2.66 -6.09 -2.47
C ALA A 141 4.00 -6.64 -1.99
N ARG A 142 4.06 -7.88 -1.52
CA ARG A 142 5.33 -8.58 -1.29
C ARG A 142 5.64 -9.50 -2.47
N ARG A 143 6.62 -9.13 -3.29
CA ARG A 143 7.13 -9.96 -4.38
C ARG A 143 7.70 -11.27 -3.82
N SER A 144 7.62 -12.34 -4.62
CA SER A 144 8.22 -13.65 -4.28
C SER A 144 9.73 -13.59 -4.01
N THR A 145 10.41 -12.54 -4.50
CA THR A 145 11.82 -12.24 -4.21
C THR A 145 12.08 -11.71 -2.80
N GLY A 146 11.03 -11.46 -1.99
CA GLY A 146 11.13 -10.84 -0.65
C GLY A 146 11.07 -9.30 -0.66
N ALA A 147 11.25 -8.68 -1.83
CA ALA A 147 11.02 -7.25 -2.02
C ALA A 147 9.55 -6.89 -1.75
N VAL A 148 9.34 -5.76 -1.09
CA VAL A 148 7.99 -5.27 -0.78
C VAL A 148 7.82 -3.89 -1.40
N THR A 149 6.63 -3.64 -1.94
CA THR A 149 6.24 -2.36 -2.54
C THR A 149 4.97 -1.83 -1.89
N LEU A 150 4.98 -0.58 -1.46
CA LEU A 150 3.82 0.19 -1.05
C LEU A 150 3.51 1.20 -2.16
N THR A 151 2.28 1.19 -2.65
CA THR A 151 1.79 2.09 -3.70
C THR A 151 0.57 2.86 -3.20
N ILE A 152 0.65 4.18 -3.26
CA ILE A 152 -0.38 5.08 -2.74
C ILE A 152 -0.74 6.11 -3.83
N PRO A 153 -2.03 6.40 -4.08
CA PRO A 153 -2.42 7.54 -4.91
C PRO A 153 -1.91 8.87 -4.34
N ASP A 154 -1.32 9.72 -5.18
CA ASP A 154 -1.03 11.11 -4.80
C ASP A 154 -2.35 11.90 -4.92
N SER A 155 -2.84 12.45 -3.80
CA SER A 155 -4.13 13.15 -3.81
C SER A 155 -4.08 14.51 -4.52
N ARG A 156 -2.88 14.99 -4.88
CA ARG A 156 -2.72 16.23 -5.66
C ARG A 156 -3.10 15.96 -7.12
N PRO A 157 -3.92 16.84 -7.74
CA PRO A 157 -4.34 16.67 -9.13
C PRO A 157 -3.15 16.48 -10.09
N GLY A 158 -3.19 15.40 -10.87
CA GLY A 158 -2.21 15.11 -11.91
C GLY A 158 -0.85 14.57 -11.45
N GLN A 159 -0.69 14.22 -10.16
CA GLN A 159 0.59 13.74 -9.61
C GLN A 159 0.74 12.19 -9.62
N GLY A 160 -0.29 11.45 -10.05
CA GLY A 160 -0.21 10.00 -10.23
C GLY A 160 -0.15 9.22 -8.91
N THR A 161 0.68 8.18 -8.84
CA THR A 161 0.91 7.35 -7.65
C THR A 161 2.30 7.58 -7.07
N LYS A 162 2.40 7.57 -5.75
CA LYS A 162 3.67 7.50 -5.03
C LYS A 162 3.97 6.04 -4.72
N THR A 163 5.14 5.58 -5.16
CA THR A 163 5.63 4.22 -4.88
C THR A 163 6.82 4.25 -3.93
N LEU A 164 6.86 3.24 -3.07
CA LEU A 164 7.95 2.97 -2.17
C LEU A 164 8.30 1.49 -2.26
N THR A 165 9.53 1.20 -2.66
CA THR A 165 10.01 -0.18 -2.75
C THR A 165 11.22 -0.34 -1.85
N ALA A 166 11.31 -1.45 -1.13
CA ALA A 166 12.58 -1.88 -0.55
C ALA A 166 12.75 -3.38 -0.64
N SER A 167 14.02 -3.73 -0.54
CA SER A 167 14.52 -4.96 -1.11
C SER A 167 14.62 -6.10 -0.11
N ASN A 168 14.39 -5.92 1.19
CA ASN A 168 14.33 -7.01 2.18
C ASN A 168 13.66 -6.53 3.48
N GLY A 169 12.55 -7.15 3.88
CA GLY A 169 12.01 -7.04 5.24
C GLY A 169 12.54 -8.20 6.08
N ASP A 170 13.41 -7.93 7.04
CA ASP A 170 14.01 -8.92 7.94
C ASP A 170 13.05 -9.43 9.03
N GLY A 171 11.74 -9.54 8.73
CA GLY A 171 10.71 -9.91 9.70
C GLY A 171 10.46 -8.88 10.80
N ASN A 172 11.32 -7.85 10.95
CA ASN A 172 11.23 -6.80 11.97
C ASN A 172 11.14 -5.38 11.40
N GLY A 173 10.98 -5.25 10.09
CA GLY A 173 10.68 -4.00 9.41
C GLY A 173 11.84 -3.46 8.55
N TRP A 174 11.55 -2.45 7.75
CA TRP A 174 12.47 -2.06 6.68
C TRP A 174 13.62 -1.23 7.24
N THR A 175 14.84 -1.75 7.18
CA THR A 175 16.02 -1.10 7.74
C THR A 175 16.94 -0.47 6.69
N THR A 176 16.86 -0.86 5.41
CA THR A 176 17.76 -0.37 4.34
C THR A 176 17.15 -0.46 2.92
N GLY A 177 17.67 0.33 1.97
CA GLY A 177 17.43 0.13 0.52
C GLY A 177 16.10 0.67 -0.01
N VAL A 178 15.57 1.73 0.59
CA VAL A 178 14.31 2.35 0.19
C VAL A 178 14.50 3.21 -1.06
N THR A 179 13.88 2.83 -2.16
CA THR A 179 13.71 3.69 -3.34
C THR A 179 12.30 4.26 -3.35
N SER A 180 12.18 5.59 -3.43
CA SER A 180 10.89 6.27 -3.48
C SER A 180 10.79 7.21 -4.67
N ASN A 181 9.61 7.30 -5.27
CA ASN A 181 9.32 8.28 -6.33
C ASN A 181 8.48 9.47 -5.80
N GLY A 182 8.60 9.84 -4.51
CA GLY A 182 7.53 10.68 -3.95
C GLY A 182 7.70 11.38 -2.60
N GLY A 183 8.89 11.58 -2.06
CA GLY A 183 9.06 12.32 -0.78
C GLY A 183 8.68 11.52 0.47
N PHE A 184 8.68 10.18 0.37
CA PHE A 184 8.64 9.32 1.55
C PHE A 184 9.92 9.52 2.35
N ASN A 185 9.86 10.35 3.40
CA ASN A 185 11.02 10.75 4.20
C ASN A 185 10.76 10.60 5.72
N GLY A 186 9.68 9.92 6.12
CA GLY A 186 9.32 9.65 7.51
C GLY A 186 9.43 8.16 7.86
N TYR A 187 9.34 7.84 9.15
CA TYR A 187 9.48 6.47 9.65
C TYR A 187 8.35 5.59 9.12
N LEU A 188 8.72 4.52 8.42
CA LEU A 188 7.85 3.39 8.16
C LEU A 188 8.19 2.31 9.19
N SER A 189 7.39 2.18 10.25
CA SER A 189 7.51 1.02 11.14
C SER A 189 6.71 -0.13 10.53
N PHE A 190 7.40 -1.25 10.29
CA PHE A 190 6.88 -2.39 9.54
C PHE A 190 6.78 -3.68 10.38
N LEU A 191 6.96 -3.59 11.71
CA LEU A 191 6.60 -4.68 12.63
C LEU A 191 5.08 -4.85 12.62
N GLY A 192 4.59 -6.00 12.18
CA GLY A 192 3.18 -6.34 12.34
C GLY A 192 2.20 -5.50 11.51
N ASN A 193 2.66 -4.90 10.42
CA ASN A 193 1.88 -4.04 9.54
C ASN A 193 1.56 -2.62 10.01
N ARG A 194 1.41 -1.68 9.06
CA ARG A 194 2.50 -0.84 8.51
C ARG A 194 1.97 0.57 8.69
N VAL A 195 2.73 1.44 9.35
CA VAL A 195 2.35 2.84 9.53
C VAL A 195 3.52 3.72 9.16
N GLY A 196 3.23 4.82 8.47
CA GLY A 196 4.24 5.81 8.17
C GLY A 196 3.69 7.02 7.46
N GLN A 197 4.60 7.92 7.13
CA GLN A 197 4.29 9.30 6.76
C GLN A 197 4.92 9.67 5.42
N VAL A 198 4.15 10.37 4.59
CA VAL A 198 4.66 11.08 3.41
C VAL A 198 4.94 12.51 3.82
N CYS A 199 6.15 13.00 3.53
CA CYS A 199 6.61 14.29 4.01
C CYS A 199 6.89 15.22 2.85
N VAL A 200 6.38 16.44 2.92
CA VAL A 200 6.64 17.48 1.91
C VAL A 200 7.32 18.69 2.55
N PRO A 201 8.05 19.51 1.77
CA PRO A 201 8.50 20.80 2.25
C PRO A 201 7.34 21.61 2.84
N GLY A 202 7.57 22.17 4.01
CA GLY A 202 6.68 23.10 4.69
C GLY A 202 6.70 24.47 4.02
N THR A 203 5.60 25.22 4.18
CA THR A 203 5.48 26.59 3.68
C THR A 203 5.35 27.62 4.81
N TYR A 204 5.26 27.18 6.07
CA TYR A 204 5.08 28.05 7.23
C TYR A 204 6.17 27.82 8.28
N GLU A 205 6.49 28.87 9.03
CA GLU A 205 7.51 28.86 10.11
C GLU A 205 7.15 27.93 11.29
N TRP A 206 5.88 27.52 11.38
CA TRP A 206 5.37 26.53 12.34
C TRP A 206 5.52 25.08 11.86
N ASP A 207 6.05 24.86 10.64
CA ASP A 207 6.40 23.53 10.15
C ASP A 207 7.69 23.09 10.87
N PHE A 208 7.50 22.32 11.95
CA PHE A 208 8.46 21.98 13.00
C PHE A 208 9.87 21.58 12.51
N ASP A 209 10.89 22.18 13.16
CA ASP A 209 12.34 21.91 13.26
C ASP A 209 13.19 21.61 12.01
N ASP A 210 12.63 21.03 10.95
CA ASP A 210 13.35 20.69 9.71
C ASP A 210 12.71 21.29 8.44
N GLY A 211 11.66 22.12 8.61
CA GLY A 211 10.97 22.79 7.52
C GLY A 211 10.10 21.87 6.66
N ARG A 212 9.62 20.74 7.20
CA ARG A 212 8.74 19.79 6.52
C ARG A 212 7.43 19.61 7.26
N ARG A 213 6.42 19.10 6.55
CA ARG A 213 5.16 18.66 7.13
C ARG A 213 4.75 17.29 6.59
N SER A 214 4.02 16.54 7.41
CA SER A 214 3.43 15.27 7.00
C SER A 214 2.15 15.54 6.19
N GLU A 215 2.16 15.12 4.93
CA GLU A 215 1.07 15.27 3.97
C GLU A 215 0.07 14.12 4.05
N TYR A 216 0.53 12.89 4.31
CA TYR A 216 -0.32 11.71 4.46
C TYR A 216 0.21 10.76 5.51
N VAL A 217 -0.71 10.04 6.15
CA VAL A 217 -0.42 8.83 6.92
C VAL A 217 -1.02 7.64 6.21
N TYR A 218 -0.30 6.52 6.20
CA TYR A 218 -0.85 5.25 5.75
C TYR A 218 -0.99 4.26 6.92
N VAL A 219 -2.03 3.45 6.88
CA VAL A 219 -2.35 2.40 7.87
C VAL A 219 -2.82 1.16 7.11
N SER A 220 -2.18 0.01 7.27
CA SER A 220 -2.64 -1.26 6.64
C SER A 220 -4.07 -1.61 7.07
N ASN A 221 -4.85 -2.23 6.18
CA ASN A 221 -6.19 -2.71 6.48
C ASN A 221 -6.24 -3.89 7.48
N GLU A 222 -5.10 -4.45 7.84
CA GLU A 222 -5.02 -5.48 8.89
C GLU A 222 -5.11 -4.92 10.30
N LEU A 223 -4.92 -3.60 10.46
CA LEU A 223 -5.15 -2.97 11.74
C LEU A 223 -6.66 -2.84 11.98
N THR A 224 -7.08 -3.20 13.19
CA THR A 224 -8.48 -3.07 13.60
C THR A 224 -8.69 -1.72 14.28
N GLU A 225 -9.70 -0.96 13.86
CA GLU A 225 -10.07 0.27 14.56
C GLU A 225 -10.45 -0.04 16.02
N VAL A 226 -9.85 0.68 16.96
CA VAL A 226 -10.15 0.55 18.39
C VAL A 226 -11.39 1.36 18.68
N THR A 227 -12.41 0.68 19.20
CA THR A 227 -13.69 1.29 19.59
C THR A 227 -13.84 1.45 21.10
N ASP A 228 -12.97 0.80 21.89
CA ASP A 228 -12.93 0.89 23.35
C ASP A 228 -11.63 1.56 23.81
N PHE A 229 -11.74 2.78 24.32
CA PHE A 229 -10.56 3.56 24.72
C PHE A 229 -9.91 3.09 26.01
N ALA A 230 -10.61 2.29 26.82
CA ALA A 230 -9.97 1.64 27.97
C ALA A 230 -8.77 0.79 27.52
N GLU A 231 -8.75 0.33 26.26
CA GLU A 231 -7.65 -0.43 25.67
C GLU A 231 -6.32 0.35 25.61
N ILE A 232 -6.38 1.69 25.50
CA ILE A 232 -5.19 2.53 25.39
C ILE A 232 -4.86 3.34 26.65
N ALA A 233 -5.63 3.15 27.72
CA ALA A 233 -5.41 3.84 28.99
C ALA A 233 -4.03 3.48 29.59
N GLY A 234 -3.27 4.51 29.97
CA GLY A 234 -1.95 4.34 30.59
C GLY A 234 -0.83 3.89 29.64
N LYS A 235 -1.09 3.80 28.33
CA LYS A 235 -0.06 3.49 27.33
C LYS A 235 0.80 4.71 27.03
N GLN A 236 2.09 4.45 26.79
CA GLN A 236 3.01 5.44 26.24
C GLN A 236 3.11 5.27 24.73
N PHE A 237 3.18 6.38 24.01
CA PHE A 237 3.24 6.39 22.57
C PHE A 237 4.46 7.16 22.07
N THR A 238 5.24 6.53 21.22
CA THR A 238 6.24 7.23 20.43
C THR A 238 5.53 7.98 19.30
N GLN A 239 5.56 9.30 19.32
CA GLN A 239 4.95 10.17 18.31
C GLN A 239 5.95 10.49 17.18
N TYR A 240 5.41 10.69 15.98
CA TYR A 240 6.14 11.12 14.81
C TYR A 240 5.48 12.41 14.26
N VAL A 241 6.17 13.54 14.41
CA VAL A 241 5.72 14.89 14.01
C VAL A 241 6.68 15.44 12.98
N ALA A 242 6.14 16.00 11.89
CA ALA A 242 6.98 16.55 10.81
C ALA A 242 8.09 15.55 10.38
N CYS A 243 7.78 14.25 10.47
CA CYS A 243 8.71 13.17 10.12
C CYS A 243 9.95 13.05 11.04
N ALA A 244 9.87 13.64 12.24
CA ALA A 244 10.84 13.53 13.31
C ALA A 244 10.26 12.80 14.54
N TYR A 245 11.14 12.11 15.28
CA TYR A 245 10.81 11.31 16.47
C TYR A 245 10.53 12.21 17.69
N ARG A 246 9.41 11.98 18.39
CA ARG A 246 9.02 12.68 19.63
C ARG A 246 8.35 11.69 20.60
N ASN A 247 8.41 11.93 21.90
CA ASN A 247 7.79 11.05 22.90
C ASN A 247 6.49 11.67 23.45
N ILE A 248 5.37 10.95 23.35
CA ILE A 248 4.11 11.32 23.98
C ILE A 248 3.73 10.29 25.04
N GLN A 249 3.26 10.77 26.18
CA GLN A 249 2.64 9.92 27.19
C GLN A 249 1.15 10.20 27.23
N MET A 250 0.32 9.16 27.11
CA MET A 250 -1.12 9.29 27.33
C MET A 250 -1.45 8.81 28.74
N SER A 251 -2.17 9.63 29.50
CA SER A 251 -2.52 9.36 30.90
C SER A 251 -3.99 9.67 31.17
N ASP A 252 -4.52 9.01 32.20
CA ASP A 252 -5.80 9.27 32.87
C ASP A 252 -7.07 9.19 32.00
N VAL A 253 -7.93 8.22 32.34
CA VAL A 253 -9.32 8.12 31.86
C VAL A 253 -10.22 8.87 32.84
N THR A 254 -10.90 9.93 32.37
CA THR A 254 -12.03 10.50 33.12
C THR A 254 -13.28 10.51 32.24
N ALA A 255 -14.44 10.81 32.81
CA ALA A 255 -15.73 10.85 32.11
C ALA A 255 -15.82 11.88 30.95
N VAL A 256 -14.78 12.67 30.72
CA VAL A 256 -14.75 13.79 29.74
C VAL A 256 -13.73 13.56 28.61
N GLY A 257 -12.84 12.57 28.70
CA GLY A 257 -11.77 12.34 27.72
C GLY A 257 -10.47 11.81 28.34
N TYR A 258 -9.42 11.76 27.50
CA TYR A 258 -8.05 11.40 27.87
C TYR A 258 -7.21 12.65 28.11
N THR A 259 -6.09 12.54 28.84
CA THR A 259 -5.05 13.59 28.81
C THR A 259 -3.83 13.10 28.06
N GLY A 260 -3.37 13.87 27.08
CA GLY A 260 -2.11 13.64 26.40
C GLY A 260 -1.07 14.61 26.94
N THR A 261 0.06 14.08 27.39
CA THR A 261 1.24 14.87 27.74
C THR A 261 2.27 14.70 26.64
N TYR A 262 2.52 15.79 25.92
CA TYR A 262 3.60 15.90 24.96
C TYR A 262 4.88 16.30 25.70
N THR A 263 5.99 15.62 25.43
CA THR A 263 7.31 16.05 25.90
C THR A 263 8.26 16.10 24.71
N ASP A 264 8.77 17.30 24.43
CA ASP A 264 9.80 17.46 23.40
C ASP A 264 11.13 16.89 23.93
N PRO A 265 11.66 15.81 23.32
CA PRO A 265 12.93 15.25 23.74
C PRO A 265 14.13 16.16 23.47
N LEU A 266 14.00 17.18 22.60
CA LEU A 266 15.10 18.10 22.27
C LEU A 266 15.16 19.28 23.25
N SER A 267 14.02 19.91 23.55
CA SER A 267 13.96 21.06 24.47
C SER A 267 13.63 20.70 25.92
N GLY A 268 13.13 19.49 26.17
CA GLY A 268 12.63 19.06 27.48
C GLY A 268 11.31 19.72 27.91
N GLN A 269 10.71 20.55 27.05
CA GLN A 269 9.43 21.18 27.35
C GLN A 269 8.31 20.15 27.34
N SER A 270 7.38 20.29 28.28
CA SER A 270 6.21 19.42 28.41
C SER A 270 4.92 20.24 28.40
N SER A 271 3.92 19.74 27.69
CA SER A 271 2.59 20.33 27.61
C SER A 271 1.53 19.24 27.77
N THR A 272 0.59 19.43 28.70
CA THR A 272 -0.54 18.54 28.92
C THR A 272 -1.80 19.16 28.37
N SER A 273 -2.63 18.34 27.73
CA SER A 273 -3.83 18.75 27.04
C SER A 273 -4.92 17.69 27.22
N ALA A 274 -6.17 18.11 27.42
CA ALA A 274 -7.31 17.20 27.39
C ALA A 274 -7.57 16.73 25.94
N TRP A 275 -8.13 15.55 25.73
CA TRP A 275 -8.44 14.96 24.42
C TRP A 275 -9.84 14.37 24.54
N THR A 276 -10.82 14.93 23.84
CA THR A 276 -12.21 14.46 23.89
C THR A 276 -12.49 13.44 22.79
N TRP A 277 -13.21 12.35 23.09
CA TRP A 277 -13.63 11.37 22.07
C TRP A 277 -14.82 11.87 21.27
N SER A 278 -14.79 11.67 19.96
CA SER A 278 -15.99 11.70 19.14
C SER A 278 -15.82 10.91 17.83
N GLY A 279 -16.83 10.13 17.46
CA GLY A 279 -16.95 9.65 16.08
C GLY A 279 -17.44 10.80 15.22
N ASN A 280 -16.68 11.19 14.19
CA ASN A 280 -16.93 12.38 13.36
C ASN A 280 -17.37 13.63 14.18
N VAL A 281 -16.56 14.17 15.10
CA VAL A 281 -16.91 15.48 15.72
C VAL A 281 -15.71 16.39 16.00
N ASN A 282 -15.94 17.65 15.62
CA ASN A 282 -15.56 18.92 16.23
C ASN A 282 -15.08 18.85 17.72
N PHE A 283 -13.96 19.49 18.04
CA PHE A 283 -13.34 19.65 19.37
C PHE A 283 -13.29 21.15 19.70
N PRO A 284 -14.06 21.66 20.68
CA PRO A 284 -13.84 22.98 21.22
C PRO A 284 -12.74 22.95 22.30
N GLY A 285 -11.69 23.75 22.12
CA GLY A 285 -10.85 24.20 23.25
C GLY A 285 -9.40 23.72 23.35
N LEU A 286 -8.83 23.10 22.30
CA LEU A 286 -7.41 22.67 22.29
C LEU A 286 -6.48 23.47 21.41
N TYR A 287 -6.98 24.62 20.98
CA TYR A 287 -6.22 25.74 20.47
C TYR A 287 -7.11 26.96 20.73
N THR A 288 -6.54 28.11 21.04
CA THR A 288 -7.25 29.39 20.95
C THR A 288 -7.42 29.85 19.49
N GLY A 289 -7.02 29.01 18.53
CA GLY A 289 -7.25 29.16 17.09
C GLY A 289 -8.47 28.37 16.59
N PRO A 290 -8.92 28.60 15.34
CA PRO A 290 -10.23 28.20 14.83
C PRO A 290 -10.37 26.71 14.44
N PHE A 291 -9.53 25.81 14.95
CA PHE A 291 -9.43 24.43 14.44
C PHE A 291 -9.72 23.34 15.46
N THR A 292 -10.30 22.24 14.97
CA THR A 292 -10.53 21.01 15.70
C THR A 292 -9.59 19.89 15.21
N PRO A 293 -8.83 19.22 16.10
CA PRO A 293 -8.17 17.96 15.77
C PRO A 293 -9.17 16.81 15.54
N ASN A 294 -8.79 15.81 14.77
CA ASN A 294 -9.48 14.54 14.53
C ASN A 294 -8.51 13.43 14.93
N VAL A 295 -9.00 12.37 15.58
CA VAL A 295 -8.17 11.27 16.08
C VAL A 295 -8.80 9.93 15.70
N LYS A 296 -7.99 9.00 15.20
CA LYS A 296 -8.32 7.59 15.04
C LYS A 296 -7.29 6.72 15.75
N VAL A 297 -7.73 5.59 16.29
CA VAL A 297 -6.86 4.62 16.95
C VAL A 297 -7.06 3.26 16.29
N PHE A 298 -5.96 2.58 16.01
CA PHE A 298 -5.96 1.23 15.49
C PHE A 298 -5.14 0.32 16.39
N ARG A 299 -5.47 -0.98 16.41
CA ARG A 299 -4.70 -2.02 17.07
C ARG A 299 -4.26 -3.08 16.09
N TYR A 300 -3.13 -3.70 16.39
CA TYR A 300 -2.64 -4.88 15.71
C TYR A 300 -2.10 -5.87 16.72
N SER A 301 -2.36 -7.16 16.50
CA SER A 301 -1.83 -8.23 17.37
C SER A 301 -1.09 -9.27 16.54
N ALA A 302 0.19 -9.47 16.82
CA ALA A 302 0.96 -10.60 16.32
C ALA A 302 2.02 -11.06 17.32
N GLY A 303 2.39 -12.33 17.24
CA GLY A 303 3.41 -12.90 18.11
C GLY A 303 3.07 -12.80 19.61
N GLY A 304 1.78 -12.63 19.96
CA GLY A 304 1.33 -12.42 21.35
C GLY A 304 1.46 -10.98 21.85
N THR A 305 1.88 -10.03 21.02
CA THR A 305 1.99 -8.61 21.36
C THR A 305 0.92 -7.80 20.64
N THR A 306 0.24 -6.90 21.37
CA THR A 306 -0.71 -5.93 20.79
C THR A 306 -0.08 -4.54 20.76
N THR A 307 0.05 -3.98 19.57
CA THR A 307 0.53 -2.60 19.33
C THR A 307 -0.64 -1.71 18.93
N HIS A 308 -0.63 -0.47 19.42
CA HIS A 308 -1.63 0.54 19.13
C HIS A 308 -1.03 1.66 18.30
N VAL A 309 -1.82 2.18 17.36
CA VAL A 309 -1.44 3.24 16.44
C VAL A 309 -2.48 4.35 16.53
N LEU A 310 -2.04 5.53 16.94
CA LEU A 310 -2.81 6.76 16.98
C LEU A 310 -2.55 7.54 15.69
N VAL A 311 -3.59 7.96 14.98
CA VAL A 311 -3.50 8.87 13.82
C VAL A 311 -4.32 10.11 14.11
N TYR A 312 -3.74 11.29 13.95
CA TYR A 312 -4.44 12.54 14.26
C TYR A 312 -3.88 13.74 13.54
N ASN A 313 -4.66 14.80 13.39
CA ASN A 313 -4.23 16.09 12.89
C ASN A 313 -4.19 17.13 14.03
N TYR A 314 -3.11 17.90 14.11
CA TYR A 314 -2.95 19.00 15.06
C TYR A 314 -3.22 20.35 14.38
N THR A 315 -3.09 20.39 13.05
CA THR A 315 -3.39 21.55 12.20
C THR A 315 -4.24 21.09 11.01
N PRO A 316 -4.95 22.00 10.32
CA PRO A 316 -5.62 21.67 9.06
C PRO A 316 -4.65 21.05 8.03
N SER A 317 -3.37 21.41 8.08
CA SER A 317 -2.39 21.09 7.06
C SER A 317 -1.47 19.91 7.37
N SER A 318 -1.58 19.27 8.55
CA SER A 318 -0.67 18.20 8.96
C SER A 318 -1.37 17.02 9.63
N VAL A 319 -0.91 15.80 9.34
CA VAL A 319 -1.36 14.55 9.96
C VAL A 319 -0.18 13.84 10.63
N HIS A 320 -0.40 13.27 11.81
CA HIS A 320 0.61 12.74 12.71
C HIS A 320 0.28 11.29 13.08
N ILE A 321 1.32 10.52 13.45
CA ILE A 321 1.16 9.17 13.98
C ILE A 321 1.83 9.06 15.34
N ALA A 322 1.29 8.20 16.21
CA ALA A 322 1.99 7.75 17.40
C ALA A 322 1.79 6.24 17.59
N ILE A 323 2.83 5.52 17.97
CA ILE A 323 2.85 4.06 18.09
C ILE A 323 3.11 3.70 19.56
N SER A 324 2.30 2.81 20.13
CA SER A 324 2.48 2.41 21.53
C SER A 324 3.80 1.67 21.72
N ASN A 325 4.49 1.97 22.81
CA ASN A 325 5.67 1.23 23.25
C ASN A 325 5.33 -0.19 23.70
#